data_AF-A0A356U894-F1
#
_entry.id   AF-A0A356U894-F1
#
_cell.length_a   1.000
_cell.length_b   1.000
_cell.length_c   1.000
_cell.angle_alpha   90.00
_cell.angle_beta   90.00
_cell.angle_gamma   90.00
#
_symmetry.space_group_name_H-M   'P 1'
#
loop_
_entity.id
_entity.type
_entity.pdbx_description
1 polymer ?
#
loop_
_entity_poly.entity_id
_entity_poly.type
_entity_poly.pdbx_seq_one_letter_code
_entity_poly.pdbx_strand_id
1 'polypeptide(L)'
;MFSIDSIKDSIKKNTRLWVALWILLILNISTVLALSRGLSFITGFIIIFITVLGILALHNQAREIPTPEDIIPPEFQAELDAMMDEMKPVCDKIFTQKVEESTTPIIENLNKDFTRGLEWLWEDGYDFLDQMDECINQTASVLNLVDSLSEEKSKLVKQIQENLVLVNGVVTNMRGNKTNSFQELSGFFEGKVDELKKETEKEKDIFYEYIYKLLGQQIKLQDKNEMEDISEYFNPYKLGEQFSVIMEKTLEGRVLTFQDAIIRELENFSADVVGGMQRNTLKLRNILQDIVELLERLQNEYWNENNLLFKRLDEAVEKIKEVEEKSADILVTLAWQDILVEKRWQDIDEKLYMLKDKVMENVESEVVNYISSDLDNDIKEFSTITQNPENMVIYKSLIDAELIYQLYSGKKLEDIITNGVYSLLQFVRPVEALVSKSVRISEEGLKTRRSIRAKVKAGEYRALFNRIQQVVERDNPDIAKELDDVFPKSFNSFCNNPYIKQKPDNLNQAAWALFLELINNPAHDDELYCLVGLLLEIHMLRNKYLHPLKNSPIDLQHEDDLERMRYAALKSIDLVLHMDIRGITRLNFRSR
;
A
#
# COMPACT_ATOMS: atom_id res chain seq x y z
N MET A 1 -31.77 55.43 26.53
CA MET A 1 -30.97 56.65 26.40
C MET A 1 -29.53 56.20 26.25
N PHE A 2 -29.02 56.07 25.02
CA PHE A 2 -27.66 55.61 24.76
C PHE A 2 -26.69 56.73 25.15
N SER A 3 -25.81 56.48 26.11
CA SER A 3 -24.74 57.43 26.44
C SER A 3 -23.73 57.48 25.30
N ILE A 4 -23.26 58.68 24.94
CA ILE A 4 -22.21 58.90 23.94
C ILE A 4 -20.95 58.06 24.28
N ASP A 5 -20.71 57.82 25.57
CA ASP A 5 -19.57 57.03 26.04
C ASP A 5 -19.73 55.53 25.72
N SER A 6 -20.96 54.99 25.80
CA SER A 6 -21.23 53.59 25.43
C SER A 6 -21.02 53.30 23.94
N ILE A 7 -21.26 54.31 23.08
CA ILE A 7 -21.05 54.19 21.64
C ILE A 7 -19.55 54.28 21.33
N LYS A 8 -18.80 55.17 22.00
CA LYS A 8 -17.34 55.25 21.86
C LYS A 8 -16.67 53.94 22.26
N ASP A 9 -17.09 53.32 23.35
CA ASP A 9 -16.54 52.03 23.80
C ASP A 9 -16.88 50.88 22.84
N SER A 10 -18.08 50.89 22.25
CA SER A 10 -18.46 49.93 21.22
C SER A 10 -17.64 50.09 19.94
N ILE A 11 -17.39 51.35 19.52
CA ILE A 11 -16.56 51.67 18.35
C ILE A 11 -15.13 51.19 18.56
N LYS A 12 -14.55 51.39 19.75
CA LYS A 12 -13.20 50.91 20.10
C LYS A 12 -13.07 49.39 20.06
N LYS A 13 -14.03 48.65 20.64
CA LYS A 13 -13.97 47.18 20.71
C LYS A 13 -14.19 46.51 19.34
N ASN A 14 -14.95 47.13 18.44
CA ASN A 14 -15.39 46.51 17.19
C ASN A 14 -15.20 47.43 15.96
N THR A 15 -14.05 48.10 15.86
CA THR A 15 -13.76 49.11 14.83
C THR A 15 -14.03 48.64 13.40
N ARG A 16 -13.65 47.41 13.04
CA ARG A 16 -13.88 46.86 11.69
C ARG A 16 -15.36 46.75 11.35
N LEU A 17 -16.18 46.38 12.33
CA LEU A 17 -17.62 46.21 12.18
C LEU A 17 -18.32 47.58 12.04
N TRP A 18 -17.89 48.57 12.81
CA TRP A 18 -18.37 49.96 12.70
C TRP A 18 -17.97 50.63 11.38
N VAL A 19 -16.77 50.36 10.86
CA VAL A 19 -16.35 50.82 9.53
C VAL A 19 -17.20 50.19 8.43
N ALA A 20 -17.44 48.87 8.50
CA ALA A 20 -18.31 48.18 7.55
C ALA A 20 -19.74 48.74 7.58
N LEU A 21 -20.28 48.99 8.77
CA LEU A 21 -21.61 49.54 8.97
C LEU A 21 -21.73 50.98 8.46
N TRP A 22 -20.68 51.79 8.64
CA TRP A 22 -20.60 53.15 8.09
C TRP A 22 -20.58 53.15 6.56
N ILE A 23 -19.78 52.28 5.93
CA ILE A 23 -19.74 52.13 4.47
C ILE A 23 -21.11 51.69 3.95
N LEU A 24 -21.76 50.72 4.60
CA LEU A 24 -23.10 50.23 4.23
C LEU A 24 -24.16 51.33 4.35
N LEU A 25 -24.08 52.17 5.38
CA LEU A 25 -24.99 53.30 5.57
C LEU A 25 -24.82 54.34 4.46
N ILE A 26 -23.58 54.72 4.14
CA ILE A 26 -23.31 55.68 3.06
C ILE A 26 -23.68 55.09 1.68
N LEU A 27 -23.46 53.79 1.48
CA LEU A 27 -23.86 53.10 0.25
C LEU A 27 -25.39 53.13 0.08
N ASN A 28 -26.15 52.83 1.13
CA ASN A 28 -27.62 52.92 1.10
C ASN A 28 -28.10 54.35 0.83
N ILE A 29 -27.50 55.36 1.46
CA ILE A 29 -27.83 56.78 1.21
C ILE A 29 -27.52 57.15 -0.24
N SER A 30 -26.39 56.69 -0.78
CA SER A 30 -25.99 56.88 -2.17
C SER A 30 -27.01 56.26 -3.13
N THR A 31 -27.46 55.03 -2.87
CA THR A 31 -28.45 54.34 -3.69
C THR A 31 -29.81 55.06 -3.68
N VAL A 32 -30.28 55.52 -2.53
CA VAL A 32 -31.53 56.31 -2.41
C VAL A 32 -31.42 57.66 -3.14
N LEU A 33 -30.27 58.33 -3.05
CA LEU A 33 -30.03 59.59 -3.77
C LEU A 33 -29.95 59.39 -5.28
N ALA A 34 -29.28 58.33 -5.73
CA ALA A 34 -29.20 57.95 -7.13
C ALA A 34 -30.58 57.64 -7.74
N LEU A 35 -31.42 56.90 -7.01
CA LEU A 35 -32.77 56.54 -7.45
C LEU A 35 -33.75 57.72 -7.44
N SER A 36 -33.59 58.68 -6.53
CA SER A 36 -34.54 59.79 -6.38
C SER A 36 -34.26 61.00 -7.27
N ARG A 37 -32.99 61.30 -7.62
CA ARG A 37 -32.63 62.51 -8.36
C ARG A 37 -31.60 62.33 -9.47
N GLY A 38 -31.09 61.10 -9.68
CA GLY A 38 -30.00 60.83 -10.61
C GLY A 38 -28.62 61.23 -10.03
N LEU A 39 -27.58 60.51 -10.43
CA LEU A 39 -26.23 60.66 -9.88
C LEU A 39 -25.46 61.76 -10.63
N SER A 40 -25.29 62.93 -10.02
CA SER A 40 -24.38 63.97 -10.51
C SER A 40 -22.96 63.72 -10.00
N PHE A 41 -21.96 64.06 -10.81
CA PHE A 41 -20.54 63.90 -10.47
C PHE A 41 -20.17 64.61 -9.15
N ILE A 42 -20.77 65.78 -8.89
CA ILE A 42 -20.57 66.55 -7.65
C ILE A 42 -21.12 65.78 -6.45
N THR A 43 -22.29 65.14 -6.60
CA THR A 43 -22.92 64.37 -5.54
C THR A 43 -22.12 63.10 -5.22
N GLY A 44 -21.59 62.43 -6.25
CA GLY A 44 -20.69 61.29 -6.08
C GLY A 44 -19.41 61.66 -5.33
N PHE A 45 -18.81 62.81 -5.66
CA PHE A 45 -17.61 63.31 -4.98
C PHE A 45 -17.86 63.60 -3.50
N ILE A 46 -18.99 64.22 -3.16
CA ILE A 46 -19.39 64.50 -1.77
C ILE A 46 -19.57 63.20 -0.98
N ILE A 47 -20.20 62.18 -1.57
CA ILE A 47 -20.40 60.87 -0.93
C ILE A 47 -19.06 60.20 -0.63
N ILE A 48 -18.14 60.19 -1.59
CA ILE A 48 -16.79 59.64 -1.39
C ILE A 48 -16.06 60.40 -0.28
N PHE A 49 -16.11 61.73 -0.30
CA PHE A 49 -15.46 62.56 0.71
C PHE A 49 -16.00 62.31 2.13
N ILE A 50 -17.32 62.19 2.29
CA ILE A 50 -17.96 61.86 3.57
C ILE A 50 -17.61 60.45 4.03
N THR A 51 -17.49 59.50 3.08
CA THR A 51 -17.09 58.13 3.39
C THR A 51 -15.68 58.11 3.97
N VAL A 52 -14.73 58.78 3.30
CA VAL A 52 -13.34 58.87 3.75
C VAL A 52 -13.22 59.59 5.09
N LEU A 53 -13.95 60.70 5.27
CA LEU A 53 -13.95 61.43 6.55
C LEU A 53 -14.53 60.60 7.70
N GLY A 54 -15.61 59.86 7.48
CA GLY A 54 -16.20 59.02 8.52
C GLY A 54 -15.33 57.82 8.87
N ILE A 55 -14.64 57.20 7.89
CA ILE A 55 -13.63 56.18 8.16
C ILE A 55 -12.48 56.77 8.98
N LEU A 56 -11.97 57.95 8.61
CA LEU A 56 -10.93 58.65 9.36
C LEU A 56 -11.38 58.99 10.79
N ALA A 57 -12.62 59.45 10.99
CA ALA A 57 -13.16 59.78 12.30
C ALA A 57 -13.31 58.54 13.19
N LEU A 58 -13.80 57.43 12.64
CA LEU A 58 -13.87 56.14 13.35
C LEU A 58 -12.47 55.62 13.68
N HIS A 59 -11.52 55.73 12.76
CA HIS A 59 -10.14 55.32 12.97
C HIS A 59 -9.42 56.21 14.01
N ASN A 60 -9.74 57.50 14.05
CA ASN A 60 -9.18 58.43 15.03
C ASN A 60 -9.81 58.26 16.43
N GLN A 61 -11.07 57.83 16.52
CA GLN A 61 -11.71 57.44 17.79
C GLN A 61 -11.27 56.06 18.28
N ALA A 62 -10.89 55.16 17.36
CA ALA A 62 -10.31 53.86 17.64
C ALA A 62 -8.78 53.90 17.84
N ARG A 63 -8.13 55.05 17.59
CA ARG A 63 -6.70 55.22 17.87
C ARG A 63 -6.51 55.16 19.37
N GLU A 64 -5.93 54.06 19.82
CA GLU A 64 -5.46 53.87 21.19
C GLU A 64 -4.52 55.03 21.54
N ILE A 65 -5.01 55.98 22.35
CA ILE A 65 -4.11 56.55 23.36
C ILE A 65 -3.83 55.35 24.26
N PRO A 66 -2.58 54.84 24.35
CA PRO A 66 -2.30 53.74 25.24
C PRO A 66 -2.75 54.18 26.62
N THR A 67 -3.80 53.56 27.14
CA THR A 67 -4.13 53.68 28.55
C THR A 67 -2.88 53.23 29.31
N PRO A 68 -2.46 53.93 30.39
CA PRO A 68 -1.29 53.56 31.18
C PRO A 68 -1.40 52.15 31.84
N GLU A 69 -2.47 51.40 31.56
CA GLU A 69 -2.72 50.02 32.01
C GLU A 69 -2.11 48.93 31.10
N ASP A 70 -1.59 49.26 29.92
CA ASP A 70 -0.98 48.28 28.99
C ASP A 70 0.53 48.37 28.84
N ILE A 71 1.19 49.27 29.57
CA ILE A 71 2.64 49.27 29.68
C ILE A 71 2.99 48.37 30.87
N ILE A 72 3.36 47.12 30.60
CA ILE A 72 4.06 46.30 31.60
C ILE A 72 5.31 47.10 31.97
N PRO A 73 5.51 47.50 33.24
CA PRO A 73 6.70 48.26 33.60
C PRO A 73 7.96 47.46 33.24
N PRO A 74 9.06 48.11 32.81
CA PRO A 74 10.23 47.43 32.25
C PRO A 74 10.85 46.38 33.18
N GLU A 75 10.68 46.56 34.50
CA GLU A 75 11.13 45.61 35.53
C GLU A 75 10.32 44.30 35.52
N PHE A 76 9.00 44.39 35.32
CA PHE A 76 8.11 43.22 35.23
C PHE A 76 8.19 42.51 33.88
N GLN A 77 8.55 43.23 32.82
CA GLN A 77 8.81 42.62 31.52
C GLN A 77 10.08 41.76 31.57
N ALA A 78 11.11 42.21 32.29
CA ALA A 78 12.32 41.42 32.51
C ALA A 78 12.07 40.14 33.31
N GLU A 79 11.18 40.19 34.32
CA GLU A 79 10.81 39.01 35.12
C GLU A 79 9.96 38.00 34.32
N LEU A 80 9.01 38.50 33.53
CA LEU A 80 8.21 37.69 32.61
C LEU A 80 9.09 37.02 31.54
N ASP A 81 10.02 37.77 30.96
CA ASP A 81 10.96 37.25 29.97
C ASP A 81 11.89 36.21 30.58
N ALA A 82 12.35 36.40 31.83
CA ALA A 82 13.16 35.42 32.55
C ALA A 82 12.40 34.10 32.83
N MET A 83 11.14 34.16 33.24
CA MET A 83 10.32 32.97 33.44
C MET A 83 10.07 32.22 32.12
N MET A 84 9.86 32.95 31.02
CA MET A 84 9.72 32.35 29.70
C MET A 84 11.02 31.74 29.19
N ASP A 85 12.17 32.34 29.50
CA ASP A 85 13.49 31.81 29.13
C ASP A 85 13.83 30.52 29.89
N GLU A 86 13.28 30.31 31.09
CA GLU A 86 13.40 29.04 31.81
C GLU A 86 12.38 27.99 31.31
N MET A 87 11.17 28.40 30.96
CA MET A 87 10.09 27.49 30.57
C MET A 87 10.21 26.97 29.13
N LYS A 88 10.55 27.83 28.17
CA LYS A 88 10.68 27.46 26.74
C LYS A 88 11.60 26.26 26.51
N PRO A 89 12.83 26.19 27.05
CA PRO A 89 13.70 25.03 26.80
C PRO A 89 13.15 23.72 27.38
N VAL A 90 12.40 23.78 28.48
CA VAL A 90 11.74 22.60 29.05
C VAL A 90 10.63 22.12 28.12
N CYS A 91 9.81 23.04 27.62
CA CYS A 91 8.72 22.72 26.70
C CYS A 91 9.24 22.27 25.32
N ASP A 92 10.30 22.89 24.78
CA ASP A 92 10.94 22.48 23.52
C ASP A 92 11.49 21.04 23.61
N LYS A 93 12.06 20.67 24.75
CA LYS A 93 12.51 19.30 25.02
C LYS A 93 11.33 18.33 25.06
N ILE A 94 10.27 18.68 25.79
CA ILE A 94 9.05 17.87 25.88
C ILE A 94 8.39 17.71 24.50
N PHE A 95 8.35 18.78 23.70
CA PHE A 95 7.84 18.76 22.33
C PHE A 95 8.59 17.72 21.49
N THR A 96 9.91 17.82 21.45
CA THR A 96 10.76 16.93 20.65
C THR A 96 10.60 15.48 21.10
N GLN A 97 10.66 15.26 22.42
CA GLN A 97 10.50 13.95 23.02
C GLN A 97 9.12 13.34 22.71
N LYS A 98 8.03 14.11 22.83
CA LYS A 98 6.67 13.61 22.60
C LYS A 98 6.40 13.28 21.14
N VAL A 99 6.93 14.09 20.23
CA VAL A 99 6.88 13.80 18.80
C VAL A 99 7.61 12.49 18.52
N GLU A 100 8.83 12.32 19.02
CA GLU A 100 9.63 11.10 18.81
C GLU A 100 8.99 9.85 19.47
N GLU A 101 8.49 9.96 20.70
CA GLU A 101 7.76 8.88 21.38
C GLU A 101 6.56 8.39 20.55
N SER A 102 5.90 9.30 19.82
CA SER A 102 4.71 8.98 19.02
C SER A 102 5.07 8.47 17.61
N THR A 103 6.14 8.98 16.98
CA THR A 103 6.48 8.67 15.58
C THR A 103 7.46 7.53 15.44
N THR A 104 8.45 7.39 16.34
CA THR A 104 9.48 6.34 16.28
C THR A 104 8.90 4.94 16.14
N PRO A 105 7.93 4.47 16.97
CA PRO A 105 7.41 3.11 16.83
C PRO A 105 6.68 2.89 15.49
N ILE A 106 6.07 3.94 14.92
CA ILE A 106 5.40 3.86 13.61
C ILE A 106 6.44 3.74 12.51
N ILE A 107 7.47 4.57 12.56
CA ILE A 107 8.56 4.59 11.57
C ILE A 107 9.36 3.30 11.63
N GLU A 108 9.71 2.80 12.81
CA GLU A 108 10.44 1.54 12.95
C GLU A 108 9.66 0.37 12.36
N ASN A 109 8.34 0.31 12.61
CA ASN A 109 7.48 -0.72 12.03
C ASN A 109 7.38 -0.58 10.50
N LEU A 110 7.08 0.62 9.99
CA LEU A 110 6.95 0.86 8.55
C LEU A 110 8.28 0.65 7.82
N ASN A 111 9.40 1.09 8.40
CA ASN A 111 10.73 0.89 7.85
C ASN A 111 11.08 -0.59 7.79
N LYS A 112 10.82 -1.35 8.86
CA LYS A 112 11.03 -2.80 8.88
C LYS A 112 10.17 -3.50 7.82
N ASP A 113 8.89 -3.15 7.75
CA ASP A 113 7.94 -3.77 6.80
C ASP A 113 8.32 -3.46 5.35
N PHE A 114 8.68 -2.20 5.07
CA PHE A 114 9.01 -1.76 3.73
C PHE A 114 10.38 -2.26 3.28
N THR A 115 11.38 -2.26 4.16
CA THR A 115 12.70 -2.87 3.92
C THR A 115 12.56 -4.33 3.54
N ARG A 116 11.75 -5.08 4.30
CA ARG A 116 11.46 -6.49 3.99
C ARG A 116 10.76 -6.65 2.63
N GLY A 117 9.81 -5.77 2.30
CA GLY A 117 9.16 -5.75 0.99
C GLY A 117 10.15 -5.49 -0.16
N LEU A 118 11.08 -4.54 0.01
CA LEU A 118 12.16 -4.28 -0.95
C LEU A 118 13.07 -5.49 -1.09
N GLU A 119 13.45 -6.15 0.01
CA GLU A 119 14.27 -7.36 -0.02
C GLU A 119 13.62 -8.48 -0.85
N TRP A 120 12.32 -8.71 -0.66
CA TRP A 120 11.57 -9.71 -1.43
C TRP A 120 11.56 -9.44 -2.94
N LEU A 121 11.52 -8.18 -3.38
CA LEU A 121 11.65 -7.86 -4.80
C LEU A 121 13.02 -8.20 -5.36
N TRP A 122 14.06 -7.97 -4.58
CA TRP A 122 15.44 -8.17 -5.02
C TRP A 122 15.91 -9.63 -4.90
N GLU A 123 15.15 -10.50 -4.24
CA GLU A 123 15.48 -11.93 -4.02
C GLU A 123 15.85 -12.63 -5.35
N ASP A 124 14.97 -12.59 -6.35
CA ASP A 124 15.24 -13.16 -7.69
C ASP A 124 16.12 -12.27 -8.56
N GLY A 125 16.19 -10.97 -8.25
CA GLY A 125 16.98 -9.99 -9.00
C GLY A 125 18.48 -10.27 -8.90
N TYR A 126 18.97 -10.76 -7.76
CA TYR A 126 20.40 -11.04 -7.55
C TYR A 126 20.90 -12.20 -8.40
N ASP A 127 20.20 -13.33 -8.34
CA ASP A 127 20.56 -14.51 -9.13
C ASP A 127 20.55 -14.19 -10.63
N PHE A 128 19.60 -13.36 -11.07
CA PHE A 128 19.57 -12.87 -12.45
C PHE A 128 20.78 -11.99 -12.79
N LEU A 129 21.13 -11.00 -11.94
CA LEU A 129 22.28 -10.12 -12.18
C LEU A 129 23.61 -10.87 -12.17
N ASP A 130 23.76 -11.88 -11.33
CA ASP A 130 24.97 -12.69 -11.28
C ASP A 130 25.11 -13.58 -12.53
N GLN A 131 24.00 -14.11 -13.04
CA GLN A 131 23.98 -14.82 -14.32
C GLN A 131 24.30 -13.91 -15.51
N MET A 132 23.84 -12.65 -15.48
CA MET A 132 24.21 -11.63 -16.47
C MET A 132 25.73 -11.41 -16.47
N ASP A 133 26.36 -11.24 -15.31
CA ASP A 133 27.81 -11.06 -15.19
C ASP A 133 28.59 -12.28 -15.72
N GLU A 134 28.14 -13.49 -15.37
CA GLU A 134 28.73 -14.73 -15.89
C GLU A 134 28.64 -14.78 -17.42
N CYS A 135 27.47 -14.46 -17.96
CA CYS A 135 27.20 -14.43 -19.39
C CYS A 135 28.06 -13.41 -20.13
N ILE A 136 28.23 -12.20 -19.57
CA ILE A 136 29.11 -11.15 -20.12
C ILE A 136 30.55 -11.66 -20.19
N ASN A 137 31.06 -12.23 -19.10
CA ASN A 137 32.44 -12.68 -18.99
C ASN A 137 32.74 -13.84 -19.95
N GLN A 138 31.82 -14.80 -20.06
CA GLN A 138 31.97 -15.94 -20.97
C GLN A 138 31.92 -15.50 -22.43
N THR A 139 30.96 -14.65 -22.80
CA THR A 139 30.86 -14.11 -24.16
C THR A 139 32.11 -13.32 -24.54
N ALA A 140 32.61 -12.45 -23.65
CA ALA A 140 33.85 -11.70 -23.86
C ALA A 140 35.06 -12.63 -24.04
N SER A 141 35.14 -13.73 -23.27
CA SER A 141 36.20 -14.73 -23.42
C SER A 141 36.16 -15.42 -24.78
N VAL A 142 34.97 -15.78 -25.28
CA VAL A 142 34.80 -16.39 -26.60
C VAL A 142 35.21 -15.41 -27.71
N LEU A 143 34.81 -14.14 -27.62
CA LEU A 143 35.15 -13.10 -28.60
C LEU A 143 36.65 -12.85 -28.69
N ASN A 144 37.41 -12.98 -27.60
CA ASN A 144 38.87 -12.84 -27.62
C ASN A 144 39.59 -13.95 -28.42
N LEU A 145 38.89 -15.05 -28.74
CA LEU A 145 39.43 -16.16 -29.52
C LEU A 145 39.10 -16.04 -31.01
N VAL A 146 38.28 -15.05 -31.38
CA VAL A 146 37.86 -14.79 -32.76
C VAL A 146 39.02 -14.16 -33.53
N ASP A 147 39.31 -14.72 -34.71
CA ASP A 147 40.34 -14.20 -35.60
C ASP A 147 39.82 -12.93 -36.33
N SER A 148 40.44 -11.78 -36.02
CA SER A 148 40.02 -10.47 -36.52
C SER A 148 40.58 -10.10 -37.89
N LEU A 149 41.16 -11.05 -38.63
CA LEU A 149 41.74 -10.79 -39.96
C LEU A 149 40.69 -10.42 -41.04
N SER A 150 39.41 -10.73 -40.83
CA SER A 150 38.30 -10.26 -41.67
C SER A 150 37.71 -8.95 -41.15
N GLU A 151 37.52 -7.97 -42.02
CA GLU A 151 36.94 -6.66 -41.69
C GLU A 151 35.52 -6.78 -41.14
N GLU A 152 34.70 -7.68 -41.69
CA GLU A 152 33.33 -7.92 -41.20
C GLU A 152 33.33 -8.62 -39.83
N LYS A 153 34.21 -9.62 -39.62
CA LYS A 153 34.34 -10.30 -38.31
C LYS A 153 34.81 -9.31 -37.23
N SER A 154 35.79 -8.47 -37.56
CA SER A 154 36.29 -7.41 -36.67
C SER A 154 35.18 -6.41 -36.30
N LYS A 155 34.35 -6.01 -37.27
CA LYS A 155 33.22 -5.13 -37.04
C LYS A 155 32.15 -5.76 -36.14
N LEU A 156 31.78 -7.03 -36.38
CA LEU A 156 30.82 -7.75 -35.55
C LEU A 156 31.32 -7.92 -34.11
N VAL A 157 32.59 -8.33 -33.92
CA VAL A 157 33.20 -8.44 -32.59
C VAL A 157 33.16 -7.11 -31.85
N LYS A 158 33.49 -6.00 -32.53
CA LYS A 158 33.45 -4.66 -31.93
C LYS A 158 32.04 -4.27 -31.49
N GLN A 159 31.03 -4.51 -32.34
CA GLN A 159 29.62 -4.22 -32.00
C GLN A 159 29.13 -5.05 -30.81
N ILE A 160 29.49 -6.33 -30.76
CA ILE A 160 29.14 -7.20 -29.62
C ILE A 160 29.83 -6.71 -28.35
N GLN A 161 31.12 -6.36 -28.41
CA GLN A 161 31.85 -5.81 -27.26
C GLN A 161 31.24 -4.49 -26.75
N GLU A 162 30.86 -3.58 -27.66
CA GLU A 162 30.15 -2.33 -27.30
C GLU A 162 28.82 -2.64 -26.58
N ASN A 163 28.04 -3.59 -27.10
CA ASN A 163 26.79 -4.01 -26.46
C ASN A 163 27.02 -4.68 -25.10
N LEU A 164 28.07 -5.52 -24.94
CA LEU A 164 28.42 -6.11 -23.64
C LEU A 164 28.79 -5.04 -22.60
N VAL A 165 29.45 -3.96 -23.01
CA VAL A 165 29.74 -2.80 -22.14
C VAL A 165 28.43 -2.11 -21.72
N LEU A 166 27.47 -1.94 -22.64
CA LEU A 166 26.16 -1.38 -22.33
C LEU A 166 25.40 -2.27 -21.33
N VAL A 167 25.41 -3.59 -21.55
CA VAL A 167 24.81 -4.57 -20.62
C VAL A 167 25.42 -4.42 -19.22
N ASN A 168 26.75 -4.41 -19.11
CA ASN A 168 27.44 -4.25 -17.83
C ASN A 168 27.10 -2.92 -17.13
N GLY A 169 26.97 -1.84 -17.91
CA GLY A 169 26.52 -0.54 -17.40
C GLY A 169 25.11 -0.57 -16.80
N VAL A 170 24.18 -1.29 -17.44
CA VAL A 170 22.81 -1.46 -16.93
C VAL A 170 22.78 -2.38 -15.70
N VAL A 171 23.55 -3.47 -15.68
CA VAL A 171 23.69 -4.36 -14.50
C VAL A 171 24.23 -3.58 -13.30
N THR A 172 25.27 -2.77 -13.50
CA THR A 172 25.84 -1.92 -12.45
C THR A 172 24.84 -0.87 -11.95
N ASN A 173 24.07 -0.26 -12.87
CA ASN A 173 23.00 0.67 -12.51
C ASN A 173 21.91 0.00 -11.66
N MET A 174 21.45 -1.19 -12.04
CA MET A 174 20.47 -1.95 -11.25
C MET A 174 20.98 -2.24 -9.83
N ARG A 175 22.24 -2.67 -9.67
CA ARG A 175 22.86 -2.87 -8.35
C ARG A 175 22.92 -1.57 -7.54
N GLY A 176 23.23 -0.45 -8.19
CA GLY A 176 23.24 0.88 -7.58
C GLY A 176 21.84 1.35 -7.12
N ASN A 177 20.81 1.10 -7.93
CA ASN A 177 19.43 1.50 -7.63
C ASN A 177 18.95 0.87 -6.31
N LYS A 178 19.31 -0.39 -6.02
CA LYS A 178 18.99 -1.00 -4.72
C LYS A 178 19.54 -0.16 -3.57
N THR A 179 20.84 0.09 -3.56
CA THR A 179 21.52 0.83 -2.48
C THR A 179 20.91 2.21 -2.30
N ASN A 180 20.61 2.89 -3.41
CA ASN A 180 19.96 4.20 -3.39
C ASN A 180 18.55 4.09 -2.80
N SER A 181 17.75 3.09 -3.17
CA SER A 181 16.40 2.92 -2.63
C SER A 181 16.39 2.70 -1.11
N PHE A 182 17.35 1.95 -0.55
CA PHE A 182 17.45 1.81 0.91
C PHE A 182 17.91 3.10 1.61
N GLN A 183 18.79 3.88 0.98
CA GLN A 183 19.24 5.17 1.53
C GLN A 183 18.15 6.24 1.46
N GLU A 184 17.43 6.30 0.34
CA GLU A 184 16.30 7.21 0.12
C GLU A 184 15.15 6.93 1.10
N LEU A 185 14.90 5.67 1.45
CA LEU A 185 13.89 5.28 2.44
C LEU A 185 14.16 5.88 3.83
N SER A 186 15.42 5.86 4.29
CA SER A 186 15.78 6.46 5.59
C SER A 186 15.59 7.98 5.59
N GLY A 187 16.07 8.67 4.55
CA GLY A 187 15.90 10.12 4.41
C GLY A 187 14.43 10.53 4.25
N PHE A 188 13.61 9.65 3.65
CA PHE A 188 12.17 9.84 3.52
C PHE A 188 11.46 9.87 4.88
N PHE A 189 11.73 8.91 5.77
CA PHE A 189 11.12 8.90 7.10
C PHE A 189 11.54 10.10 7.94
N GLU A 190 12.82 10.49 7.89
CA GLU A 190 13.32 11.69 8.56
C GLU A 190 12.59 12.95 8.07
N GLY A 191 12.44 13.11 6.75
CA GLY A 191 11.70 14.23 6.16
C GLY A 191 10.24 14.31 6.61
N LYS A 192 9.59 13.15 6.83
CA LYS A 192 8.20 13.09 7.31
C LYS A 192 8.08 13.49 8.78
N VAL A 193 9.00 13.03 9.63
CA VAL A 193 9.05 13.49 11.03
C VAL A 193 9.21 15.00 11.09
N ASP A 194 10.07 15.56 10.25
CA ASP A 194 10.30 17.01 10.19
C ASP A 194 9.06 17.78 9.71
N GLU A 195 8.28 17.22 8.78
CA GLU A 195 7.00 17.78 8.35
C GLU A 195 6.00 17.81 9.52
N LEU A 196 5.84 16.70 10.24
CA LEU A 196 4.97 16.64 11.42
C LEU A 196 5.43 17.59 12.53
N LYS A 197 6.75 17.70 12.75
CA LYS A 197 7.34 18.67 13.69
C LYS A 197 6.93 20.09 13.31
N LYS A 198 7.08 20.49 12.04
CA LYS A 198 6.68 21.82 11.55
C LYS A 198 5.18 22.08 11.66
N GLU A 199 4.35 21.08 11.36
CA GLU A 199 2.90 21.22 11.47
C GLU A 199 2.45 21.41 12.92
N THR A 200 3.14 20.76 13.87
CA THR A 200 2.80 20.79 15.30
C THR A 200 3.49 21.94 16.02
N GLU A 201 4.49 22.56 15.42
CA GLU A 201 5.21 23.72 15.97
C GLU A 201 4.30 24.92 16.24
N LYS A 202 3.21 25.09 15.49
CA LYS A 202 2.23 26.15 15.77
C LYS A 202 1.56 26.00 17.15
N GLU A 203 1.39 24.79 17.64
CA GLU A 203 0.78 24.53 18.96
C GLU A 203 1.72 24.96 20.09
N LYS A 204 3.03 24.79 19.87
CA LYS A 204 4.08 25.28 20.75
C LYS A 204 4.02 26.81 20.86
N ASP A 205 3.90 27.51 19.73
CA ASP A 205 3.80 28.98 19.71
C ASP A 205 2.51 29.48 20.38
N ILE A 206 1.38 28.81 20.12
CA ILE A 206 0.08 29.13 20.76
C ILE A 206 0.17 28.94 22.28
N PHE A 207 0.81 27.87 22.74
CA PHE A 207 1.00 27.62 24.16
C PHE A 207 1.89 28.68 24.81
N TYR A 208 3.00 29.06 24.17
CA TYR A 208 3.87 30.12 24.66
C TYR A 208 3.16 31.47 24.73
N GLU A 209 2.37 31.82 23.72
CA GLU A 209 1.57 33.06 23.73
C GLU A 209 0.50 33.04 24.84
N TYR A 210 -0.11 31.88 25.08
CA TYR A 210 -1.10 31.69 26.14
C TYR A 210 -0.48 31.85 27.54
N ILE A 211 0.65 31.20 27.80
CA ILE A 211 1.34 31.32 29.09
C ILE A 211 1.88 32.73 29.30
N TYR A 212 2.43 33.37 28.26
CA TYR A 212 2.86 34.77 28.33
C TYR A 212 1.72 35.71 28.71
N LYS A 213 0.54 35.54 28.11
CA LYS A 213 -0.66 36.34 28.43
C LYS A 213 -1.17 36.07 29.84
N LEU A 214 -1.18 34.81 30.29
CA LEU A 214 -1.60 34.45 31.65
C LEU A 214 -0.66 35.04 32.71
N LEU A 215 0.65 34.85 32.55
CA LEU A 215 1.66 35.40 33.43
C LEU A 215 1.58 36.93 33.47
N GLY A 216 1.46 37.58 32.30
CA GLY A 216 1.32 39.03 32.21
C GLY A 216 0.05 39.58 32.88
N GLN A 217 -1.09 38.87 32.78
CA GLN A 217 -2.31 39.25 33.49
C GLN A 217 -2.18 39.07 35.00
N GLN A 218 -1.46 38.06 35.46
CA GLN A 218 -1.31 37.78 36.88
C GLN A 218 -0.32 38.71 37.58
N ILE A 219 0.81 39.04 36.94
CA ILE A 219 1.73 40.06 37.46
C ILE A 219 1.00 41.40 37.69
N LYS A 220 0.10 41.77 36.75
CA LYS A 220 -0.77 42.96 36.89
C LYS A 220 -1.78 42.86 38.05
N LEU A 221 -2.16 41.66 38.50
CA LEU A 221 -3.08 41.44 39.62
C LEU A 221 -2.37 41.35 40.97
N GLN A 222 -1.12 40.85 40.98
CA GLN A 222 -0.28 40.74 42.16
C GLN A 222 0.19 42.13 42.65
N ASP A 223 0.53 43.04 41.72
CA ASP A 223 0.85 44.46 42.01
C ASP A 223 -0.34 45.23 42.64
N LYS A 224 -1.58 44.76 42.42
CA LYS A 224 -2.79 45.32 43.03
C LYS A 224 -3.08 44.79 44.44
N ASN A 225 -2.21 43.97 45.03
CA ASN A 225 -2.36 43.34 46.35
C ASN A 225 -3.63 42.47 46.52
N GLU A 226 -4.14 41.89 45.43
CA GLU A 226 -5.43 41.15 45.43
C GLU A 226 -5.29 39.61 45.46
N MET A 227 -4.08 39.02 45.42
CA MET A 227 -3.88 37.55 45.36
C MET A 227 -2.71 37.03 46.24
N GLU A 228 -2.86 35.80 46.77
CA GLU A 228 -1.77 35.01 47.39
C GLU A 228 -0.71 34.61 46.37
N ASP A 229 0.54 34.38 46.82
CA ASP A 229 1.70 34.03 45.99
C ASP A 229 1.50 32.68 45.26
N ILE A 230 1.16 32.75 43.97
CA ILE A 230 0.83 31.60 43.11
C ILE A 230 2.07 31.07 42.37
N SER A 231 3.28 31.52 42.73
CA SER A 231 4.56 31.09 42.13
C SER A 231 4.72 29.57 42.06
N GLU A 232 4.07 28.83 42.96
CA GLU A 232 4.06 27.37 42.96
C GLU A 232 3.30 26.73 41.77
N TYR A 233 2.37 27.44 41.13
CA TYR A 233 1.62 26.98 39.95
C TYR A 233 2.33 27.27 38.63
N PHE A 234 3.22 28.27 38.60
CA PHE A 234 4.07 28.63 37.45
C PHE A 234 5.47 28.04 37.55
N ASN A 235 5.59 26.94 38.29
CA ASN A 235 6.77 26.12 38.25
C ASN A 235 6.98 25.61 36.79
N PRO A 236 8.15 25.85 36.17
CA PRO A 236 8.46 25.40 34.81
C PRO A 236 8.17 23.92 34.58
N TYR A 237 8.34 23.09 35.61
CA TYR A 237 8.03 21.66 35.56
C TYR A 237 6.53 21.35 35.48
N LYS A 238 5.68 22.05 36.25
CA LYS A 238 4.21 21.88 36.20
C LYS A 238 3.63 22.39 34.86
N LEU A 239 4.17 23.49 34.34
CA LEU A 239 3.83 23.99 33.01
C LEU A 239 4.27 23.03 31.89
N GLY A 240 5.46 22.42 32.05
CA GLY A 240 5.92 21.35 31.18
C GLY A 240 4.98 20.14 31.18
N GLU A 241 4.46 19.72 32.34
CA GLU A 241 3.46 18.64 32.43
C GLU A 241 2.16 19.00 31.71
N GLN A 242 1.64 20.22 31.88
CA GLN A 242 0.46 20.69 31.16
C GLN A 242 0.69 20.71 29.65
N PHE A 243 1.86 21.19 29.21
CA PHE A 243 2.26 21.17 27.81
C PHE A 243 2.34 19.75 27.25
N SER A 244 2.90 18.81 28.02
CA SER A 244 2.99 17.39 27.67
C SER A 244 1.60 16.80 27.37
N VAL A 245 0.59 17.08 28.20
CA VAL A 245 -0.79 16.61 28.00
C VAL A 245 -1.43 17.23 26.75
N ILE A 246 -1.18 18.52 26.48
CA ILE A 246 -1.69 19.20 25.28
C ILE A 246 -1.05 18.60 24.02
N MET A 247 0.26 18.32 24.08
CA MET A 247 0.99 17.68 23.00
C MET A 247 0.50 16.26 22.73
N GLU A 248 0.26 15.47 23.77
CA GLU A 248 -0.26 14.10 23.64
C GLU A 248 -1.60 14.08 22.90
N LYS A 249 -2.57 14.91 23.30
CA LYS A 249 -3.87 15.01 22.62
C LYS A 249 -3.75 15.49 21.18
N THR A 250 -2.86 16.44 20.92
CA THR A 250 -2.67 16.96 19.57
C THR A 250 -2.03 15.93 18.66
N LEU A 251 -1.07 15.17 19.17
CA LEU A 251 -0.41 14.10 18.44
C LEU A 251 -1.35 12.91 18.21
N GLU A 252 -2.16 12.51 19.20
CA GLU A 252 -3.15 11.43 19.05
C GLU A 252 -4.08 11.66 17.85
N GLY A 253 -4.56 12.90 17.66
CA GLY A 253 -5.39 13.27 16.50
C GLY A 253 -4.64 13.35 15.17
N ARG A 254 -3.32 13.50 15.18
CA ARG A 254 -2.49 13.68 13.96
C ARG A 254 -1.72 12.42 13.55
N VAL A 255 -1.51 11.48 14.48
CA VAL A 255 -0.75 10.24 14.26
C VAL A 255 -1.38 9.35 13.17
N LEU A 256 -2.70 9.21 13.16
CA LEU A 256 -3.39 8.44 12.11
C LEU A 256 -3.20 9.07 10.73
N THR A 257 -3.35 10.38 10.63
CA THR A 257 -3.13 11.15 9.39
C THR A 257 -1.67 11.06 8.93
N PHE A 258 -0.72 11.12 9.87
CA PHE A 258 0.71 10.95 9.62
C PHE A 258 1.02 9.56 9.06
N GLN A 259 0.45 8.51 9.68
CA GLN A 259 0.62 7.13 9.22
C GLN A 259 0.05 6.93 7.82
N ASP A 260 -1.17 7.40 7.53
CA ASP A 260 -1.77 7.26 6.20
C ASP A 260 -1.03 8.07 5.13
N ALA A 261 -0.52 9.26 5.48
CA ALA A 261 0.29 10.07 4.57
C ALA A 261 1.60 9.37 4.20
N ILE A 262 2.30 8.78 5.18
CA ILE A 262 3.50 7.99 4.94
C ILE A 262 3.20 6.81 4.02
N ILE A 263 2.12 6.08 4.28
CA ILE A 263 1.79 4.86 3.52
C ILE A 263 1.52 5.20 2.06
N ARG A 264 0.75 6.26 1.78
CA ARG A 264 0.49 6.71 0.41
C ARG A 264 1.76 7.10 -0.34
N GLU A 265 2.72 7.72 0.33
CA GLU A 265 3.98 8.07 -0.30
C GLU A 265 4.93 6.88 -0.45
N LEU A 266 4.90 5.91 0.46
CA LEU A 266 5.57 4.62 0.29
C LEU A 266 5.01 3.84 -0.91
N GLU A 267 3.72 3.94 -1.21
CA GLU A 267 3.13 3.37 -2.44
C GLU A 267 3.77 3.99 -3.69
N ASN A 268 3.88 5.31 -3.75
CA ASN A 268 4.53 6.01 -4.87
C ASN A 268 6.01 5.61 -4.99
N PHE A 269 6.73 5.59 -3.87
CA PHE A 269 8.14 5.16 -3.83
C PHE A 269 8.29 3.73 -4.35
N SER A 270 7.40 2.82 -3.92
CA SER A 270 7.41 1.44 -4.39
C SER A 270 7.16 1.34 -5.91
N ALA A 271 6.24 2.15 -6.44
CA ALA A 271 5.97 2.19 -7.88
C ALA A 271 7.19 2.69 -8.67
N ASP A 272 7.92 3.67 -8.14
CA ASP A 272 9.14 4.20 -8.76
C ASP A 272 10.27 3.16 -8.78
N VAL A 273 10.49 2.44 -7.67
CA VAL A 273 11.48 1.35 -7.61
C VAL A 273 11.18 0.27 -8.65
N VAL A 274 9.92 -0.17 -8.71
CA VAL A 274 9.47 -1.21 -9.64
C VAL A 274 9.55 -0.74 -11.08
N GLY A 275 9.11 0.50 -11.36
CA GLY A 275 9.21 1.11 -12.68
C GLY A 275 10.68 1.24 -13.13
N GLY A 276 11.59 1.55 -12.22
CA GLY A 276 13.03 1.56 -12.46
C GLY A 276 13.57 0.17 -12.82
N MET A 277 13.19 -0.85 -12.07
CA MET A 277 13.59 -2.24 -12.32
C MET A 277 13.06 -2.73 -13.66
N GLN A 278 11.76 -2.55 -13.95
CA GLN A 278 11.15 -2.92 -15.22
C GLN A 278 11.83 -2.23 -16.41
N ARG A 279 12.11 -0.93 -16.30
CA ARG A 279 12.77 -0.17 -17.37
C ARG A 279 14.18 -0.69 -17.63
N ASN A 280 14.94 -1.00 -16.59
CA ASN A 280 16.28 -1.54 -16.73
C ASN A 280 16.24 -2.97 -17.30
N THR A 281 15.31 -3.82 -16.85
CA THR A 281 15.21 -5.21 -17.36
C THR A 281 14.81 -5.22 -18.83
N LEU A 282 13.91 -4.33 -19.25
CA LEU A 282 13.57 -4.15 -20.67
C LEU A 282 14.77 -3.71 -21.51
N LYS A 283 15.60 -2.78 -20.98
CA LYS A 283 16.84 -2.37 -21.66
C LYS A 283 17.80 -3.55 -21.80
N LEU A 284 18.01 -4.34 -20.74
CA LEU A 284 18.84 -5.53 -20.81
C LEU A 284 18.36 -6.48 -21.89
N ARG A 285 17.06 -6.79 -21.89
CA ARG A 285 16.44 -7.66 -22.87
C ARG A 285 16.71 -7.23 -24.31
N ASN A 286 16.46 -5.95 -24.62
CA ASN A 286 16.67 -5.41 -25.95
C ASN A 286 18.14 -5.54 -26.40
N ILE A 287 19.08 -5.22 -25.51
CA ILE A 287 20.52 -5.31 -25.83
C ILE A 287 20.95 -6.78 -25.98
N LEU A 288 20.43 -7.69 -25.16
CA LEU A 288 20.70 -9.13 -25.27
C LEU A 288 20.18 -9.68 -26.61
N GLN A 289 18.99 -9.28 -27.03
CA GLN A 289 18.43 -9.66 -28.33
C GLN A 289 19.34 -9.18 -29.48
N ASP A 290 19.82 -7.93 -29.42
CA ASP A 290 20.79 -7.42 -30.40
C ASP A 290 22.10 -8.23 -30.40
N ILE A 291 22.59 -8.62 -29.23
CA ILE A 291 23.79 -9.46 -29.10
C ILE A 291 23.59 -10.85 -29.72
N VAL A 292 22.42 -11.48 -29.49
CA VAL A 292 22.08 -12.78 -30.10
C VAL A 292 22.14 -12.69 -31.62
N GLU A 293 21.49 -11.68 -32.22
CA GLU A 293 21.49 -11.49 -33.68
C GLU A 293 22.91 -11.29 -34.24
N LEU A 294 23.75 -10.53 -33.53
CA LEU A 294 25.15 -10.31 -33.93
C LEU A 294 26.02 -11.56 -33.77
N LEU A 295 25.83 -12.34 -32.70
CA LEU A 295 26.56 -13.58 -32.47
C LEU A 295 26.17 -14.68 -33.45
N GLU A 296 24.89 -14.82 -33.80
CA GLU A 296 24.43 -15.76 -34.83
C GLU A 296 25.03 -15.40 -36.20
N ARG A 297 25.12 -14.10 -36.53
CA ARG A 297 25.83 -13.64 -37.74
C ARG A 297 27.31 -13.99 -37.69
N LEU A 298 27.99 -13.76 -36.57
CA LEU A 298 29.40 -14.10 -36.39
C LEU A 298 29.63 -15.62 -36.46
N GLN A 299 28.74 -16.41 -35.87
CA GLN A 299 28.77 -17.87 -35.90
C GLN A 299 28.66 -18.40 -37.34
N ASN A 300 27.77 -17.83 -38.17
CA ASN A 300 27.63 -18.18 -39.58
C ASN A 300 28.89 -17.88 -40.40
N GLU A 301 29.63 -16.82 -40.09
CA GLU A 301 30.92 -16.51 -40.72
C GLU A 301 32.03 -17.53 -40.37
N TYR A 302 31.86 -18.31 -39.30
CA TYR A 302 32.76 -19.42 -38.92
C TYR A 302 32.28 -20.79 -39.40
N TRP A 303 31.14 -20.86 -40.09
CA TRP A 303 30.61 -22.09 -40.66
C TRP A 303 31.63 -22.69 -41.65
N ASN A 304 32.20 -23.85 -41.30
CA ASN A 304 33.27 -24.57 -42.01
C ASN A 304 34.71 -24.04 -41.87
N GLU A 305 34.97 -22.98 -41.10
CA GLU A 305 36.34 -22.49 -40.88
C GLU A 305 36.98 -23.07 -39.61
N ASN A 306 36.27 -23.05 -38.49
CA ASN A 306 36.77 -23.53 -37.20
C ASN A 306 35.65 -24.12 -36.34
N ASN A 307 35.58 -25.45 -36.30
CA ASN A 307 34.52 -26.19 -35.60
C ASN A 307 34.54 -25.97 -34.07
N LEU A 308 35.71 -25.68 -33.48
CA LEU A 308 35.82 -25.42 -32.04
C LEU A 308 35.26 -24.03 -31.69
N LEU A 309 35.63 -23.00 -32.46
CA LEU A 309 35.09 -21.64 -32.27
C LEU A 309 33.61 -21.57 -32.59
N PHE A 310 33.18 -22.28 -33.63
CA PHE A 310 31.76 -22.40 -33.98
C PHE A 310 30.93 -22.92 -32.79
N LYS A 311 31.37 -24.00 -32.13
CA LYS A 311 30.70 -24.54 -30.94
C LYS A 311 30.73 -23.59 -29.74
N ARG A 312 31.83 -22.87 -29.51
CA ARG A 312 31.92 -21.89 -28.42
C ARG A 312 31.03 -20.67 -28.64
N LEU A 313 30.87 -20.24 -29.90
CA LEU A 313 29.91 -19.19 -30.26
C LEU A 313 28.47 -19.69 -30.09
N ASP A 314 28.19 -20.94 -30.43
CA ASP A 314 26.88 -21.59 -30.20
C ASP A 314 26.51 -21.62 -28.71
N GLU A 315 27.44 -22.08 -27.86
CA GLU A 315 27.27 -22.08 -26.40
C GLU A 315 27.02 -20.66 -25.85
N ALA A 316 27.71 -19.65 -26.39
CA ALA A 316 27.49 -18.26 -25.99
C ALA A 316 26.12 -17.74 -26.44
N VAL A 317 25.67 -18.09 -27.65
CA VAL A 317 24.33 -17.76 -28.16
C VAL A 317 23.25 -18.39 -27.28
N GLU A 318 23.37 -19.68 -26.95
CA GLU A 318 22.40 -20.38 -26.08
C GLU A 318 22.31 -19.74 -24.71
N LYS A 319 23.47 -19.38 -24.12
CA LYS A 319 23.49 -18.76 -22.80
C LYS A 319 22.90 -17.36 -22.77
N ILE A 320 23.15 -16.56 -23.81
CA ILE A 320 22.53 -15.22 -23.93
C ILE A 320 21.02 -15.35 -24.16
N LYS A 321 20.57 -16.35 -24.93
CA LYS A 321 19.13 -16.63 -25.08
C LYS A 321 18.49 -17.05 -23.77
N GLU A 322 19.14 -17.90 -22.98
CA GLU A 322 18.65 -18.30 -21.65
C GLU A 322 18.48 -17.08 -20.74
N VAL A 323 19.46 -16.18 -20.75
CA VAL A 323 19.45 -14.96 -19.94
C VAL A 323 18.43 -13.93 -20.48
N GLU A 324 18.22 -13.85 -21.80
CA GLU A 324 17.16 -13.06 -22.43
C GLU A 324 15.77 -13.57 -22.02
N GLU A 325 15.55 -14.89 -22.05
CA GLU A 325 14.29 -15.49 -21.57
C GLU A 325 14.07 -15.18 -20.08
N LYS A 326 15.12 -15.31 -19.26
CA LYS A 326 15.08 -14.92 -17.84
C LYS A 326 14.80 -13.43 -17.63
N SER A 327 15.23 -12.55 -18.52
CA SER A 327 14.88 -11.13 -18.44
C SER A 327 13.39 -10.88 -18.71
N ALA A 328 12.78 -11.65 -19.62
CA ALA A 328 11.35 -11.61 -19.88
C ALA A 328 10.55 -12.15 -18.69
N ASP A 329 11.08 -13.19 -18.06
CA ASP A 329 10.57 -13.78 -16.82
C ASP A 329 10.57 -12.78 -15.65
N ILE A 330 11.69 -12.08 -15.43
CA ILE A 330 11.78 -11.01 -14.43
C ILE A 330 10.77 -9.90 -14.74
N LEU A 331 10.61 -9.49 -16.01
CA LEU A 331 9.59 -8.49 -16.39
C LEU A 331 8.16 -8.94 -16.04
N VAL A 332 7.88 -10.24 -16.04
CA VAL A 332 6.58 -10.81 -15.71
C VAL A 332 6.39 -10.94 -14.20
N THR A 333 7.44 -11.27 -13.44
CA THR A 333 7.37 -11.28 -11.97
C THR A 333 7.37 -9.89 -11.33
N LEU A 334 7.71 -8.83 -12.06
CA LEU A 334 7.65 -7.45 -11.58
C LEU A 334 6.23 -6.87 -11.41
N ALA A 335 5.21 -7.72 -11.23
CA ALA A 335 3.95 -7.35 -10.58
C ALA A 335 4.17 -7.27 -9.07
N TRP A 336 4.93 -6.27 -8.62
CA TRP A 336 5.29 -6.03 -7.22
C TRP A 336 4.13 -6.15 -6.23
N GLN A 337 2.95 -5.68 -6.62
CA GLN A 337 1.74 -5.81 -5.80
C GLN A 337 1.36 -7.28 -5.55
N ASP A 338 1.46 -8.15 -6.55
CA ASP A 338 1.12 -9.58 -6.41
C ASP A 338 2.12 -10.31 -5.51
N ILE A 339 3.42 -10.01 -5.66
CA ILE A 339 4.48 -10.58 -4.79
C ILE A 339 4.27 -10.15 -3.34
N LEU A 340 4.06 -8.85 -3.11
CA LEU A 340 3.86 -8.33 -1.76
C LEU A 340 2.58 -8.87 -1.14
N VAL A 341 1.47 -8.97 -1.88
CA VAL A 341 0.22 -9.52 -1.38
C VAL A 341 0.37 -10.99 -0.99
N GLU A 342 1.11 -11.79 -1.78
CA GLU A 342 1.34 -13.21 -1.44
C GLU A 342 2.24 -13.36 -0.21
N LYS A 343 3.30 -12.56 -0.10
CA LYS A 343 4.15 -12.58 1.11
C LYS A 343 3.40 -12.03 2.33
N ARG A 344 2.54 -11.04 2.15
CA ARG A 344 1.65 -10.51 3.19
C ARG A 344 0.64 -11.55 3.67
N TRP A 345 0.13 -12.36 2.74
CA TRP A 345 -0.74 -13.48 3.08
C TRP A 345 -0.05 -14.46 4.02
N GLN A 346 1.23 -14.79 3.77
CA GLN A 346 2.02 -15.66 4.66
C GLN A 346 2.12 -15.08 6.09
N ASP A 347 2.36 -13.78 6.23
CA ASP A 347 2.38 -13.13 7.56
C ASP A 347 1.01 -13.16 8.26
N ILE A 348 -0.07 -12.97 7.49
CA ILE A 348 -1.43 -12.95 8.04
C ILE A 348 -1.87 -14.36 8.41
N ASP A 349 -1.45 -15.40 7.68
CA ASP A 349 -1.70 -16.79 8.02
C ASP A 349 -1.19 -17.10 9.45
N GLU A 350 0.01 -16.64 9.82
CA GLU A 350 0.54 -16.76 11.19
C GLU A 350 -0.37 -16.08 12.23
N LYS A 351 -0.92 -14.91 11.91
CA LYS A 351 -1.88 -14.21 12.79
C LYS A 351 -3.20 -14.94 12.91
N LEU A 352 -3.66 -15.58 11.83
CA LEU A 352 -4.87 -16.40 11.82
C LEU A 352 -4.70 -17.65 12.69
N TYR A 353 -3.51 -18.25 12.77
CA TYR A 353 -3.22 -19.32 13.74
C TYR A 353 -3.33 -18.80 15.18
N MET A 354 -2.72 -17.66 15.49
CA MET A 354 -2.81 -17.07 16.84
C MET A 354 -4.25 -16.72 17.23
N LEU A 355 -5.04 -16.18 16.30
CA LEU A 355 -6.45 -15.89 16.53
C LEU A 355 -7.24 -17.17 16.83
N LYS A 356 -7.04 -18.20 16.01
CA LYS A 356 -7.65 -19.52 16.21
C LYS A 356 -7.33 -20.06 17.60
N ASP A 357 -6.06 -20.06 18.02
CA ASP A 357 -5.67 -20.63 19.30
C ASP A 357 -6.37 -19.92 20.46
N LYS A 358 -6.46 -18.57 20.42
CA LYS A 358 -7.23 -17.79 21.39
C LYS A 358 -8.72 -18.12 21.37
N VAL A 359 -9.33 -18.31 20.21
CA VAL A 359 -10.75 -18.69 20.11
C VAL A 359 -10.97 -20.08 20.72
N MET A 360 -10.10 -21.05 20.42
CA MET A 360 -10.20 -22.42 20.93
C MET A 360 -10.01 -22.51 22.46
N GLU A 361 -9.23 -21.61 23.06
CA GLU A 361 -9.10 -21.51 24.52
C GLU A 361 -10.41 -21.06 25.21
N ASN A 362 -11.30 -20.39 24.47
CA ASN A 362 -12.51 -19.77 25.00
C ASN A 362 -13.81 -20.47 24.56
N VAL A 363 -13.72 -21.58 23.83
CA VAL A 363 -14.88 -22.29 23.27
C VAL A 363 -14.94 -23.72 23.82
N GLU A 364 -16.14 -24.12 24.25
CA GLU A 364 -16.39 -25.48 24.72
C GLU A 364 -16.39 -26.50 23.57
N SER A 365 -15.90 -27.71 23.84
CA SER A 365 -15.81 -28.79 22.85
C SER A 365 -17.16 -29.21 22.24
N GLU A 366 -18.27 -28.96 22.94
CA GLU A 366 -19.63 -29.24 22.44
C GLU A 366 -20.00 -28.37 21.24
N VAL A 367 -19.57 -27.11 21.22
CA VAL A 367 -19.80 -26.18 20.10
C VAL A 367 -19.04 -26.64 18.87
N VAL A 368 -17.80 -27.13 19.05
CA VAL A 368 -16.97 -27.67 17.96
C VAL A 368 -17.63 -28.89 17.33
N ASN A 369 -18.22 -29.78 18.15
CA ASN A 369 -18.94 -30.96 17.66
C ASN A 369 -20.23 -30.60 16.91
N TYR A 370 -20.95 -29.58 17.37
CA TYR A 370 -22.13 -29.05 16.67
C TYR A 370 -21.76 -28.56 15.27
N ILE A 371 -20.69 -27.75 15.16
CA ILE A 371 -20.21 -27.22 13.87
C ILE A 371 -19.76 -28.33 12.93
N SER A 372 -19.05 -29.33 13.45
CA SER A 372 -18.69 -30.49 12.62
C SER A 372 -19.94 -31.18 12.04
N SER A 373 -21.00 -31.31 12.85
CA SER A 373 -22.23 -31.98 12.41
C SER A 373 -22.98 -31.13 11.38
N ASP A 374 -22.88 -29.81 11.48
CA ASP A 374 -23.45 -28.87 10.51
C ASP A 374 -22.70 -28.95 9.16
N LEU A 375 -21.37 -28.93 9.21
CA LEU A 375 -20.52 -29.09 8.02
C LEU A 375 -20.69 -30.45 7.33
N ASP A 376 -21.00 -31.53 8.06
CA ASP A 376 -21.34 -32.84 7.48
C ASP A 376 -22.66 -32.81 6.69
N ASN A 377 -23.56 -31.86 6.95
CA ASN A 377 -24.76 -31.66 6.14
C ASN A 377 -24.47 -30.84 4.88
N ASP A 378 -23.58 -29.86 4.98
CA ASP A 378 -23.22 -28.95 3.89
C ASP A 378 -22.26 -29.58 2.88
N ILE A 379 -21.32 -30.42 3.34
CA ILE A 379 -20.30 -31.07 2.49
C ILE A 379 -20.47 -32.58 2.56
N LYS A 380 -20.71 -33.20 1.41
CA LYS A 380 -20.90 -34.66 1.35
C LYS A 380 -19.61 -35.38 1.75
N GLU A 381 -19.75 -36.42 2.56
CA GLU A 381 -18.64 -37.26 3.04
C GLU A 381 -17.54 -36.49 3.81
N PHE A 382 -17.82 -35.31 4.36
CA PHE A 382 -16.83 -34.47 5.05
C PHE A 382 -16.13 -35.17 6.22
N SER A 383 -16.88 -35.84 7.09
CA SER A 383 -16.35 -36.68 8.18
C SER A 383 -15.39 -37.77 7.72
N THR A 384 -15.47 -38.25 6.47
CA THR A 384 -14.55 -39.28 5.94
C THR A 384 -13.12 -38.76 5.74
N ILE A 385 -12.93 -37.44 5.65
CA ILE A 385 -11.62 -36.78 5.55
C ILE A 385 -10.75 -37.13 6.76
N THR A 386 -11.36 -37.34 7.93
CA THR A 386 -10.66 -37.68 9.19
C THR A 386 -9.99 -39.05 9.18
N GLN A 387 -10.32 -39.92 8.22
CA GLN A 387 -9.78 -41.28 8.15
C GLN A 387 -8.29 -41.32 7.76
N ASN A 388 -7.78 -40.25 7.14
CA ASN A 388 -6.35 -40.11 6.83
C ASN A 388 -5.74 -39.00 7.72
N PRO A 389 -4.71 -39.31 8.54
CA PRO A 389 -4.03 -38.32 9.39
C PRO A 389 -3.54 -37.09 8.63
N GLU A 390 -3.11 -37.25 7.37
CA GLU A 390 -2.66 -36.12 6.55
C GLU A 390 -3.81 -35.21 6.10
N ASN A 391 -5.03 -35.73 6.03
CA ASN A 391 -6.23 -35.00 5.63
C ASN A 391 -6.95 -34.37 6.83
N MET A 392 -6.67 -34.87 8.05
CA MET A 392 -7.22 -34.34 9.30
C MET A 392 -6.92 -32.84 9.50
N VAL A 393 -5.79 -32.35 8.98
CA VAL A 393 -5.44 -30.93 9.02
C VAL A 393 -6.46 -30.08 8.24
N ILE A 394 -6.91 -30.54 7.07
CA ILE A 394 -7.89 -29.84 6.23
C ILE A 394 -9.25 -29.81 6.94
N TYR A 395 -9.67 -30.96 7.48
CA TYR A 395 -10.91 -31.08 8.24
C TYR A 395 -10.94 -30.13 9.45
N LYS A 396 -9.85 -30.12 10.25
CA LYS A 396 -9.74 -29.24 11.41
C LYS A 396 -9.74 -27.76 11.01
N SER A 397 -8.98 -27.39 9.99
CA SER A 397 -8.93 -26.00 9.51
C SER A 397 -10.29 -25.48 9.03
N LEU A 398 -11.12 -26.34 8.43
CA LEU A 398 -12.46 -25.93 8.03
C LEU A 398 -13.40 -25.73 9.22
N ILE A 399 -13.36 -26.63 10.22
CA ILE A 399 -14.11 -26.46 11.46
C ILE A 399 -13.70 -25.18 12.18
N ASP A 400 -12.39 -24.90 12.25
CA ASP A 400 -11.87 -23.68 12.87
C ASP A 400 -12.39 -22.42 12.15
N ALA A 401 -12.42 -22.43 10.81
CA ALA A 401 -12.94 -21.32 10.01
C ALA A 401 -14.44 -21.11 10.23
N GLU A 402 -15.24 -22.18 10.20
CA GLU A 402 -16.68 -22.11 10.43
C GLU A 402 -17.00 -21.67 11.86
N LEU A 403 -16.23 -22.11 12.85
CA LEU A 403 -16.38 -21.66 14.24
C LEU A 403 -16.16 -20.17 14.39
N ILE A 404 -15.08 -19.64 13.81
CA ILE A 404 -14.79 -18.20 13.88
C ILE A 404 -15.90 -17.40 13.19
N TYR A 405 -16.42 -17.89 12.06
CA TYR A 405 -17.56 -17.30 11.37
C TYR A 405 -18.84 -17.28 12.23
N GLN A 406 -19.24 -18.41 12.80
CA GLN A 406 -20.46 -18.48 13.62
C GLN A 406 -20.36 -17.62 14.88
N LEU A 407 -19.16 -17.50 15.47
CA LEU A 407 -18.93 -16.62 16.62
C LEU A 407 -19.00 -15.14 16.24
N TYR A 408 -18.40 -14.77 15.10
CA TYR A 408 -18.45 -13.41 14.57
C TYR A 408 -19.90 -12.98 14.23
N SER A 409 -20.59 -13.79 13.42
CA SER A 409 -22.00 -13.55 13.05
C SER A 409 -22.93 -13.55 14.26
N GLY A 410 -22.60 -14.34 15.29
CA GLY A 410 -23.30 -14.38 16.57
C GLY A 410 -22.94 -13.27 17.56
N LYS A 411 -22.02 -12.34 17.21
CA LYS A 411 -21.51 -11.26 18.08
C LYS A 411 -20.96 -11.78 19.42
N LYS A 412 -20.20 -12.87 19.35
CA LYS A 412 -19.53 -13.49 20.51
C LYS A 412 -18.02 -13.30 20.38
N LEU A 413 -17.34 -13.13 21.52
CA LEU A 413 -15.89 -12.88 21.59
C LEU A 413 -15.45 -11.64 20.79
N GLU A 414 -16.21 -10.54 20.87
CA GLU A 414 -15.89 -9.27 20.17
C GLU A 414 -14.53 -8.67 20.61
N ASP A 415 -14.05 -9.04 21.80
CA ASP A 415 -12.72 -8.69 22.33
C ASP A 415 -11.58 -9.47 21.65
N ILE A 416 -11.89 -10.61 21.02
CA ILE A 416 -10.93 -11.48 20.32
C ILE A 416 -11.06 -11.33 18.80
N ILE A 417 -12.29 -11.39 18.27
CA ILE A 417 -12.60 -11.25 16.84
C ILE A 417 -13.00 -9.80 16.57
N THR A 418 -12.00 -8.94 16.46
CA THR A 418 -12.19 -7.49 16.35
C THR A 418 -12.65 -7.02 14.96
N ASN A 419 -12.48 -7.85 13.92
CA ASN A 419 -12.79 -7.52 12.54
C ASN A 419 -13.21 -8.76 11.75
N GLY A 420 -14.33 -8.67 11.02
CA GLY A 420 -14.89 -9.73 10.18
C GLY A 420 -13.98 -10.22 9.06
N VAL A 421 -12.99 -9.43 8.65
CA VAL A 421 -11.98 -9.88 7.67
C VAL A 421 -11.17 -11.06 8.16
N TYR A 422 -10.88 -11.15 9.46
CA TYR A 422 -10.20 -12.33 9.96
C TYR A 422 -11.07 -13.57 9.81
N SER A 423 -12.38 -13.46 10.00
CA SER A 423 -13.31 -14.55 9.71
C SER A 423 -13.32 -14.92 8.23
N LEU A 424 -13.32 -13.92 7.34
CA LEU A 424 -13.28 -14.12 5.89
C LEU A 424 -12.01 -14.88 5.48
N LEU A 425 -10.85 -14.42 5.94
CA LEU A 425 -9.56 -14.97 5.56
C LEU A 425 -9.32 -16.39 6.12
N GLN A 426 -9.98 -16.80 7.21
CA GLN A 426 -9.87 -18.18 7.72
C GLN A 426 -10.36 -19.22 6.71
N PHE A 427 -11.35 -18.89 5.86
CA PHE A 427 -11.86 -19.81 4.85
C PHE A 427 -10.90 -20.07 3.69
N VAL A 428 -9.89 -19.22 3.48
CA VAL A 428 -8.90 -19.40 2.41
C VAL A 428 -7.98 -20.60 2.71
N ARG A 429 -7.58 -20.75 3.97
CA ARG A 429 -6.60 -21.74 4.45
C ARG A 429 -7.00 -23.19 4.17
N PRO A 430 -8.22 -23.67 4.50
CA PRO A 430 -8.61 -25.05 4.18
C PRO A 430 -8.65 -25.30 2.68
N VAL A 431 -9.03 -24.30 1.86
CA VAL A 431 -9.09 -24.44 0.40
C VAL A 431 -7.68 -24.51 -0.19
N GLU A 432 -6.75 -23.65 0.23
CA GLU A 432 -5.35 -23.68 -0.21
C GLU A 432 -4.67 -25.00 0.16
N ALA A 433 -4.88 -25.48 1.40
CA ALA A 433 -4.36 -26.78 1.84
C ALA A 433 -4.89 -27.92 0.95
N LEU A 434 -6.20 -27.93 0.67
CA LEU A 434 -6.86 -28.95 -0.13
C LEU A 434 -6.38 -28.95 -1.59
N VAL A 435 -6.34 -27.78 -2.21
CA VAL A 435 -5.93 -27.59 -3.61
C VAL A 435 -4.45 -27.90 -3.80
N SER A 436 -3.60 -27.44 -2.88
CA SER A 436 -2.17 -27.74 -2.92
C SER A 436 -1.89 -29.23 -2.75
N LYS A 437 -2.78 -30.02 -2.13
CA LYS A 437 -2.70 -31.48 -2.09
C LYS A 437 -3.21 -32.12 -3.38
N SER A 438 -4.33 -31.63 -3.91
CA SER A 438 -5.13 -32.33 -4.92
C SER A 438 -4.80 -31.99 -6.37
N VAL A 439 -4.29 -30.78 -6.64
CA VAL A 439 -4.03 -30.29 -8.01
C VAL A 439 -2.57 -30.50 -8.40
N ARG A 440 -2.32 -31.12 -9.55
CA ARG A 440 -0.97 -31.28 -10.13
C ARG A 440 -0.97 -31.00 -11.63
N ILE A 441 -0.09 -30.12 -12.08
CA ILE A 441 0.18 -29.87 -13.51
C ILE A 441 1.23 -30.87 -13.98
N SER A 442 0.98 -31.53 -15.10
CA SER A 442 1.95 -32.40 -15.76
C SER A 442 3.04 -31.60 -16.48
N GLU A 443 4.17 -32.24 -16.81
CA GLU A 443 5.20 -31.61 -17.66
C GLU A 443 4.65 -31.18 -19.03
N GLU A 444 3.72 -31.96 -19.58
CA GLU A 444 3.03 -31.62 -20.82
C GLU A 444 2.16 -30.36 -20.64
N GLY A 445 1.44 -30.24 -19.53
CA GLY A 445 0.72 -29.01 -19.16
C GLY A 445 1.64 -27.79 -19.04
N LEU A 446 2.81 -27.94 -18.41
CA LEU A 446 3.80 -26.86 -18.31
C LEU A 446 4.34 -26.43 -19.69
N LYS A 447 4.55 -27.37 -20.61
CA LYS A 447 4.94 -27.08 -22.00
C LYS A 447 3.82 -26.39 -22.77
N THR A 448 2.60 -26.91 -22.70
CA THR A 448 1.41 -26.35 -23.35
C THR A 448 1.20 -24.90 -22.92
N ARG A 449 1.29 -24.63 -21.62
CA ARG A 449 1.21 -23.27 -21.04
C ARG A 449 2.18 -22.28 -21.69
N ARG A 450 3.44 -22.68 -21.90
CA ARG A 450 4.45 -21.83 -22.58
C ARG A 450 4.12 -21.62 -24.06
N SER A 451 3.63 -22.65 -24.73
CA SER A 451 3.33 -22.61 -26.17
C SER A 451 2.11 -21.75 -26.53
N ILE A 452 1.12 -21.61 -25.63
CA ILE A 452 -0.14 -20.91 -25.91
C ILE A 452 -0.11 -19.40 -25.61
N ARG A 453 1.00 -18.84 -25.11
CA ARG A 453 1.13 -17.43 -24.70
C ARG A 453 0.60 -16.44 -25.74
N ALA A 454 0.98 -16.62 -27.01
CA ALA A 454 0.55 -15.75 -28.12
C ALA A 454 -0.97 -15.84 -28.38
N LYS A 455 -1.54 -17.04 -28.27
CA LYS A 455 -2.97 -17.31 -28.44
C LYS A 455 -3.82 -16.69 -27.33
N VAL A 456 -3.32 -16.76 -26.10
CA VAL A 456 -3.95 -16.12 -24.93
C VAL A 456 -3.99 -14.60 -25.11
N LYS A 457 -2.87 -13.98 -25.54
CA LYS A 457 -2.80 -12.55 -25.83
C LYS A 457 -3.78 -12.11 -26.93
N ALA A 458 -4.03 -12.97 -27.91
CA ALA A 458 -5.01 -12.75 -28.97
C ALA A 458 -6.47 -12.98 -28.53
N GLY A 459 -6.70 -13.45 -27.30
CA GLY A 459 -8.04 -13.67 -26.74
C GLY A 459 -8.74 -14.95 -27.23
N GLU A 460 -8.00 -15.90 -27.82
CA GLU A 460 -8.56 -17.10 -28.48
C GLU A 460 -9.45 -17.95 -27.54
N TYR A 461 -9.18 -17.93 -26.23
CA TYR A 461 -9.92 -18.71 -25.23
C TYR A 461 -11.03 -17.95 -24.48
N ARG A 462 -11.41 -16.73 -24.93
CA ARG A 462 -12.45 -15.93 -24.25
C ARG A 462 -13.79 -16.67 -24.17
N ALA A 463 -14.16 -17.45 -25.19
CA ALA A 463 -15.41 -18.22 -25.18
C ALA A 463 -15.46 -19.27 -24.05
N LEU A 464 -14.33 -19.93 -23.77
CA LEU A 464 -14.23 -20.87 -22.64
C LEU A 464 -14.35 -20.16 -21.30
N PHE A 465 -13.72 -18.99 -21.17
CA PHE A 465 -13.82 -18.20 -19.95
C PHE A 465 -15.25 -17.65 -19.74
N ASN A 466 -15.93 -17.21 -20.80
CA ASN A 466 -17.33 -16.79 -20.71
C ASN A 466 -18.24 -17.95 -20.25
N ARG A 467 -17.91 -19.22 -20.57
CA ARG A 467 -18.63 -20.37 -20.04
C ARG A 467 -18.42 -20.54 -18.52
N ILE A 468 -17.23 -20.26 -18.00
CA ILE A 468 -16.99 -20.20 -16.55
C ILE A 468 -17.93 -19.18 -15.91
N GLN A 469 -17.96 -17.96 -16.46
CA GLN A 469 -18.84 -16.90 -15.95
C GLN A 469 -20.32 -17.33 -15.96
N GLN A 470 -20.78 -17.94 -17.05
CA GLN A 470 -22.17 -18.43 -17.15
C GLN A 470 -22.51 -19.52 -16.15
N VAL A 471 -21.60 -20.47 -15.91
CA VAL A 471 -21.83 -21.57 -14.95
C VAL A 471 -21.84 -21.03 -13.53
N VAL A 472 -20.90 -20.15 -13.19
CA VAL A 472 -20.86 -19.47 -11.90
C VAL A 472 -22.09 -18.59 -11.70
N GLU A 473 -22.53 -17.84 -12.72
CA GLU A 473 -23.72 -16.98 -12.64
C GLU A 473 -25.00 -17.76 -12.37
N ARG A 474 -25.12 -18.98 -12.93
CA ARG A 474 -26.25 -19.88 -12.65
C ARG A 474 -26.27 -20.39 -11.20
N ASP A 475 -25.09 -20.55 -10.60
CA ASP A 475 -24.92 -21.06 -9.25
C ASP A 475 -25.05 -19.92 -8.21
N ASN A 476 -24.29 -18.84 -8.40
CA ASN A 476 -24.32 -17.62 -7.61
C ASN A 476 -24.02 -16.37 -8.48
N PRO A 477 -25.04 -15.54 -8.81
CA PRO A 477 -24.90 -14.35 -9.66
C PRO A 477 -23.92 -13.30 -9.13
N ASP A 478 -23.73 -13.20 -7.82
CA ASP A 478 -22.88 -12.16 -7.21
C ASP A 478 -21.39 -12.48 -7.31
N ILE A 479 -21.03 -13.75 -7.51
CA ILE A 479 -19.66 -14.18 -7.80
C ILE A 479 -19.30 -13.89 -9.26
N ALA A 480 -20.24 -14.07 -10.19
CA ALA A 480 -19.96 -13.90 -11.62
C ALA A 480 -19.53 -12.47 -12.00
N LYS A 481 -20.07 -11.45 -11.31
CA LYS A 481 -19.76 -10.03 -11.54
C LYS A 481 -18.28 -9.69 -11.30
N GLU A 482 -17.64 -10.34 -10.34
CA GLU A 482 -16.24 -10.08 -10.00
C GLU A 482 -15.28 -10.67 -11.06
N LEU A 483 -15.73 -11.61 -11.88
CA LEU A 483 -14.89 -12.31 -12.86
C LEU A 483 -14.74 -11.58 -14.21
N ASP A 484 -15.42 -10.45 -14.44
CA ASP A 484 -15.55 -9.80 -15.76
C ASP A 484 -14.22 -9.38 -16.43
N ASP A 485 -13.29 -8.87 -15.64
CA ASP A 485 -12.01 -8.30 -16.10
C ASP A 485 -10.78 -9.19 -15.86
N VAL A 486 -11.00 -10.41 -15.38
CA VAL A 486 -9.91 -11.34 -15.00
C VAL A 486 -9.17 -11.88 -16.24
N PHE A 487 -9.90 -12.20 -17.31
CA PHE A 487 -9.32 -12.72 -18.57
C PHE A 487 -9.25 -11.63 -19.65
N PRO A 488 -8.19 -11.56 -20.48
CA PRO A 488 -7.06 -12.47 -20.58
C PRO A 488 -5.89 -12.12 -19.67
N LYS A 489 -5.94 -10.98 -18.96
CA LYS A 489 -4.77 -10.41 -18.27
C LYS A 489 -4.17 -11.36 -17.24
N SER A 490 -4.97 -11.87 -16.30
CA SER A 490 -4.49 -12.73 -15.22
C SER A 490 -4.02 -14.10 -15.73
N PHE A 491 -4.74 -14.69 -16.70
CA PHE A 491 -4.30 -15.94 -17.32
C PHE A 491 -3.01 -15.77 -18.14
N ASN A 492 -2.87 -14.64 -18.84
CA ASN A 492 -1.64 -14.31 -19.55
C ASN A 492 -0.45 -14.18 -18.57
N SER A 493 -0.65 -13.57 -17.40
CA SER A 493 0.36 -13.53 -16.33
C SER A 493 0.76 -14.95 -15.91
N PHE A 494 -0.20 -15.83 -15.65
CA PHE A 494 0.05 -17.25 -15.34
C PHE A 494 0.83 -18.00 -16.45
N CYS A 495 0.50 -17.77 -17.72
CA CYS A 495 1.21 -18.38 -18.84
C CYS A 495 2.65 -17.89 -18.98
N ASN A 496 2.90 -16.63 -18.60
CA ASN A 496 4.22 -16.01 -18.71
C ASN A 496 5.11 -16.22 -17.48
N ASN A 497 4.55 -16.57 -16.31
CA ASN A 497 5.32 -16.77 -15.09
C ASN A 497 6.24 -18.02 -15.17
N PRO A 498 7.57 -17.91 -15.09
CA PRO A 498 8.45 -19.09 -15.18
C PRO A 498 8.40 -20.01 -13.97
N TYR A 499 8.03 -19.48 -12.80
CA TYR A 499 8.12 -20.15 -11.51
C TYR A 499 6.95 -21.08 -11.20
N ILE A 500 6.01 -21.23 -12.14
CA ILE A 500 4.92 -22.20 -12.00
C ILE A 500 5.48 -23.62 -11.99
N LYS A 501 5.35 -24.27 -10.85
CA LYS A 501 5.74 -25.66 -10.61
C LYS A 501 4.58 -26.61 -10.92
N GLN A 502 4.84 -27.92 -10.83
CA GLN A 502 3.79 -28.94 -10.96
C GLN A 502 2.74 -28.82 -9.84
N LYS A 503 3.16 -28.46 -8.63
CA LYS A 503 2.26 -28.15 -7.53
C LYS A 503 1.97 -26.63 -7.55
N PRO A 504 0.70 -26.20 -7.54
CA PRO A 504 0.36 -24.79 -7.46
C PRO A 504 0.71 -24.24 -6.07
N ASP A 505 1.24 -23.03 -6.02
CA ASP A 505 1.61 -22.36 -4.77
C ASP A 505 0.42 -21.61 -4.13
N ASN A 506 -0.57 -21.19 -4.92
CA ASN A 506 -1.78 -20.49 -4.45
C ASN A 506 -3.02 -20.84 -5.28
N LEU A 507 -4.19 -20.32 -4.86
CA LEU A 507 -5.48 -20.60 -5.51
C LEU A 507 -5.55 -20.10 -6.96
N ASN A 508 -4.93 -18.96 -7.27
CA ASN A 508 -4.88 -18.42 -8.62
C ASN A 508 -4.15 -19.38 -9.59
N GLN A 509 -2.98 -19.87 -9.19
CA GLN A 509 -2.23 -20.85 -9.99
C GLN A 509 -3.03 -22.14 -10.19
N ALA A 510 -3.74 -22.61 -9.16
CA ALA A 510 -4.55 -23.80 -9.25
C ALA A 510 -5.78 -23.61 -10.16
N ALA A 511 -6.46 -22.47 -10.08
CA ALA A 511 -7.57 -22.15 -10.95
C ALA A 511 -7.12 -22.14 -12.42
N TRP A 512 -5.99 -21.50 -12.72
CA TRP A 512 -5.46 -21.47 -14.09
C TRP A 512 -4.88 -22.81 -14.55
N ALA A 513 -4.36 -23.64 -13.65
CA ALA A 513 -4.00 -25.01 -13.96
C ALA A 513 -5.23 -25.81 -14.41
N LEU A 514 -6.35 -25.71 -13.70
CA LEU A 514 -7.60 -26.37 -14.07
C LEU A 514 -8.20 -25.76 -15.34
N PHE A 515 -8.06 -24.45 -15.55
CA PHE A 515 -8.45 -23.82 -16.82
C PHE A 515 -7.63 -24.32 -18.01
N LEU A 516 -6.33 -24.60 -17.82
CA LEU A 516 -5.49 -25.21 -18.86
C LEU A 516 -6.06 -26.57 -19.30
N GLU A 517 -6.58 -27.36 -18.36
CA GLU A 517 -7.25 -28.62 -18.67
C GLU A 517 -8.55 -28.41 -19.45
N LEU A 518 -9.32 -27.36 -19.16
CA LEU A 518 -10.49 -26.98 -19.95
C LEU A 518 -10.14 -26.54 -21.37
N ILE A 519 -8.96 -25.94 -21.58
CA ILE A 519 -8.45 -25.63 -22.92
C ILE A 519 -8.12 -26.93 -23.69
N ASN A 520 -7.50 -27.90 -23.02
CA ASN A 520 -7.14 -29.17 -23.63
C ASN A 520 -8.36 -30.07 -23.88
N ASN A 521 -9.35 -30.03 -22.98
CA ASN A 521 -10.59 -30.78 -23.09
C ASN A 521 -11.81 -29.92 -22.69
N PRO A 522 -12.40 -29.18 -23.65
CA PRO A 522 -13.60 -28.36 -23.42
C PRO A 522 -14.89 -29.14 -23.07
N ALA A 523 -14.86 -30.47 -23.13
CA ALA A 523 -16.03 -31.32 -22.90
C ALA A 523 -16.19 -31.77 -21.43
N HIS A 524 -15.36 -31.27 -20.52
CA HIS A 524 -15.51 -31.50 -19.08
C HIS A 524 -16.86 -30.97 -18.54
N ASP A 525 -17.26 -31.51 -17.38
CA ASP A 525 -18.49 -31.13 -16.71
C ASP A 525 -18.47 -29.67 -16.23
N ASP A 526 -19.64 -29.07 -16.12
CA ASP A 526 -19.85 -27.71 -15.61
C ASP A 526 -19.30 -27.58 -14.17
N GLU A 527 -19.20 -28.66 -13.40
CA GLU A 527 -18.52 -28.69 -12.10
C GLU A 527 -17.06 -28.18 -12.15
N LEU A 528 -16.30 -28.53 -13.20
CA LEU A 528 -14.93 -28.03 -13.37
C LEU A 528 -14.91 -26.55 -13.74
N TYR A 529 -15.85 -26.11 -14.58
CA TYR A 529 -16.00 -24.70 -14.90
C TYR A 529 -16.33 -23.89 -13.65
N CYS A 530 -17.26 -24.38 -12.82
CA CYS A 530 -17.63 -23.78 -11.54
C CYS A 530 -16.43 -23.68 -10.60
N LEU A 531 -15.69 -24.79 -10.40
CA LEU A 531 -14.53 -24.82 -9.52
C LEU A 531 -13.46 -23.79 -9.92
N VAL A 532 -13.17 -23.63 -11.21
CA VAL A 532 -12.22 -22.60 -11.68
C VAL A 532 -12.68 -21.21 -11.27
N GLY A 533 -13.96 -20.89 -11.45
CA GLY A 533 -14.53 -19.60 -11.08
C GLY A 533 -14.48 -19.33 -9.57
N LEU A 534 -14.84 -20.32 -8.74
CA LEU A 534 -14.82 -20.18 -7.29
C LEU A 534 -13.40 -19.99 -6.73
N LEU A 535 -12.40 -20.71 -7.28
CA LEU A 535 -11.01 -20.54 -6.86
C LEU A 535 -10.45 -19.14 -7.22
N LEU A 536 -10.86 -18.58 -8.37
CA LEU A 536 -10.51 -17.20 -8.74
C LEU A 536 -11.18 -16.20 -7.79
N GLU A 537 -12.46 -16.39 -7.47
CA GLU A 537 -13.18 -15.52 -6.53
C GLU A 537 -12.52 -15.51 -5.15
N ILE A 538 -12.21 -16.67 -4.58
CA ILE A 538 -11.57 -16.77 -3.26
C ILE A 538 -10.23 -16.02 -3.29
N HIS A 539 -9.44 -16.16 -4.36
CA HIS A 539 -8.19 -15.42 -4.50
C HIS A 539 -8.39 -13.91 -4.60
N MET A 540 -9.41 -13.46 -5.33
CA MET A 540 -9.73 -12.05 -5.48
C MET A 540 -10.22 -11.42 -4.18
N LEU A 541 -11.15 -12.07 -3.47
CA LEU A 541 -11.62 -11.63 -2.15
C LEU A 541 -10.47 -11.61 -1.13
N ARG A 542 -9.61 -12.64 -1.12
CA ARG A 542 -8.39 -12.64 -0.30
C ARG A 542 -7.56 -11.39 -0.58
N ASN A 543 -7.23 -11.11 -1.84
CA ASN A 543 -6.36 -10.00 -2.19
C ASN A 543 -7.03 -8.63 -1.95
N LYS A 544 -8.36 -8.52 -2.06
CA LYS A 544 -9.13 -7.30 -1.78
C LYS A 544 -8.90 -6.78 -0.36
N TYR A 545 -8.69 -7.69 0.60
CA TYR A 545 -8.53 -7.35 2.01
C TYR A 545 -7.08 -7.37 2.51
N LEU A 546 -6.12 -7.66 1.62
CA LEU A 546 -4.70 -7.64 1.95
C LEU A 546 -4.08 -6.33 1.48
N HIS A 547 -3.56 -5.54 2.42
CA HIS A 547 -2.79 -4.35 2.08
C HIS A 547 -1.32 -4.72 1.83
N PRO A 548 -0.72 -4.41 0.68
CA PRO A 548 0.67 -4.76 0.39
C PRO A 548 1.64 -4.21 1.46
N LEU A 549 1.38 -2.99 1.91
CA LEU A 549 2.25 -2.24 2.82
C LEU A 549 1.82 -2.19 4.30
N LYS A 550 0.63 -2.69 4.67
CA LYS A 550 0.20 -2.70 6.08
C LYS A 550 0.26 -4.13 6.62
N ASN A 551 0.76 -4.28 7.84
CA ASN A 551 0.76 -5.56 8.57
C ASN A 551 -0.64 -6.01 9.00
N SER A 552 -1.64 -5.12 8.97
CA SER A 552 -3.03 -5.43 9.28
C SER A 552 -3.86 -5.51 8.00
N PRO A 553 -4.82 -6.44 7.92
CA PRO A 553 -5.74 -6.48 6.79
C PRO A 553 -6.63 -5.24 6.76
N ILE A 554 -7.20 -4.96 5.58
CA ILE A 554 -8.18 -3.89 5.39
C ILE A 554 -9.49 -4.30 6.08
N ASP A 555 -10.19 -3.36 6.70
CA ASP A 555 -11.46 -3.65 7.39
C ASP A 555 -12.56 -4.13 6.43
N LEU A 556 -13.48 -4.96 6.97
CA LEU A 556 -14.55 -5.55 6.19
C LEU A 556 -15.52 -4.44 5.78
N GLN A 557 -15.58 -4.16 4.49
CA GLN A 557 -16.44 -3.10 3.96
C GLN A 557 -17.89 -3.58 3.75
N HIS A 558 -18.07 -4.86 3.40
CA HIS A 558 -19.36 -5.45 3.05
C HIS A 558 -19.46 -6.86 3.65
N GLU A 559 -20.49 -7.11 4.46
CA GLU A 559 -20.76 -8.44 5.02
C GLU A 559 -21.04 -9.49 3.93
N ASP A 560 -21.60 -9.05 2.80
CA ASP A 560 -21.83 -9.91 1.63
C ASP A 560 -20.53 -10.58 1.13
N ASP A 561 -19.36 -9.95 1.34
CA ASP A 561 -18.06 -10.52 0.94
C ASP A 561 -17.67 -11.71 1.83
N LEU A 562 -18.05 -11.69 3.11
CA LEU A 562 -17.86 -12.80 4.04
C LEU A 562 -18.76 -13.98 3.66
N GLU A 563 -20.02 -13.73 3.35
CA GLU A 563 -20.96 -14.77 2.89
C GLU A 563 -20.52 -15.38 1.55
N ARG A 564 -20.07 -14.55 0.60
CA ARG A 564 -19.52 -15.02 -0.68
C ARG A 564 -18.28 -15.88 -0.46
N MET A 565 -17.36 -15.46 0.41
CA MET A 565 -16.16 -16.24 0.74
C MET A 565 -16.52 -17.60 1.35
N ARG A 566 -17.42 -17.62 2.35
CA ARG A 566 -17.89 -18.86 2.99
C ARG A 566 -18.50 -19.80 1.97
N TYR A 567 -19.44 -19.30 1.16
CA TYR A 567 -20.09 -20.08 0.10
C TYR A 567 -19.06 -20.67 -0.89
N ALA A 568 -18.19 -19.82 -1.44
CA ALA A 568 -17.20 -20.24 -2.42
C ALA A 568 -16.23 -21.27 -1.84
N ALA A 569 -15.81 -21.10 -0.59
CA ALA A 569 -14.90 -22.04 0.09
C ALA A 569 -15.56 -23.41 0.31
N LEU A 570 -16.75 -23.45 0.92
CA LEU A 570 -17.48 -24.70 1.17
C LEU A 570 -17.78 -25.45 -0.13
N LYS A 571 -18.26 -24.73 -1.15
CA LYS A 571 -18.57 -25.31 -2.46
C LYS A 571 -17.32 -25.81 -3.18
N SER A 572 -16.21 -25.08 -3.12
CA SER A 572 -14.94 -25.52 -3.70
C SER A 572 -14.41 -26.78 -3.03
N ILE A 573 -14.54 -26.88 -1.71
CA ILE A 573 -14.16 -28.08 -0.96
C ILE A 573 -15.01 -29.28 -1.37
N ASP A 574 -16.34 -29.12 -1.42
CA ASP A 574 -17.24 -30.17 -1.89
C ASP A 574 -16.87 -30.66 -3.29
N LEU A 575 -16.64 -29.75 -4.24
CA LEU A 575 -16.23 -30.12 -5.61
C LEU A 575 -14.89 -30.87 -5.63
N VAL A 576 -13.85 -30.36 -4.97
CA VAL A 576 -12.51 -30.98 -5.00
C VAL A 576 -12.51 -32.39 -4.37
N LEU A 577 -13.34 -32.63 -3.37
CA LEU A 577 -13.44 -33.95 -2.70
C LEU A 577 -14.08 -35.03 -3.61
N HIS A 578 -14.92 -34.63 -4.55
CA HIS A 578 -15.73 -35.53 -5.38
C HIS A 578 -15.25 -35.64 -6.84
N MET A 579 -14.39 -34.75 -7.31
CA MET A 579 -13.85 -34.77 -8.67
C MET A 579 -12.58 -35.64 -8.80
N ASP A 580 -12.50 -36.43 -9.88
CA ASP A 580 -11.27 -37.12 -10.33
C ASP A 580 -10.97 -36.71 -11.78
N ILE A 581 -10.03 -35.79 -11.96
CA ILE A 581 -9.62 -35.31 -13.29
C ILE A 581 -8.27 -35.91 -13.63
N ARG A 582 -8.20 -36.52 -14.82
CA ARG A 582 -6.98 -37.09 -15.39
C ARG A 582 -6.72 -36.48 -16.74
N GLY A 583 -5.81 -35.51 -16.78
CA GLY A 583 -5.37 -34.88 -18.01
C GLY A 583 -3.99 -34.23 -17.86
N ILE A 584 -3.80 -33.13 -18.58
CA ILE A 584 -2.58 -32.31 -18.45
C ILE A 584 -2.54 -31.62 -17.09
N THR A 585 -3.70 -31.43 -16.47
CA THR A 585 -3.85 -31.16 -15.04
C THR A 585 -4.59 -32.32 -14.40
N ARG A 586 -4.07 -32.80 -13.26
CA ARG A 586 -4.71 -33.82 -12.44
C ARG A 586 -5.34 -33.16 -11.23
N LEU A 587 -6.57 -33.56 -10.91
CA LEU A 587 -7.25 -33.24 -9.67
C LEU A 587 -7.65 -34.55 -9.03
N ASN A 588 -7.02 -34.92 -7.91
CA ASN A 588 -7.41 -36.11 -7.17
C ASN A 588 -7.06 -35.96 -5.69
N PHE A 589 -8.08 -35.86 -4.85
CA PHE A 589 -7.93 -35.82 -3.39
C PHE A 589 -7.72 -37.20 -2.76
N ARG A 590 -8.32 -38.26 -3.32
CA ARG A 590 -8.30 -39.63 -2.79
C ARG A 590 -7.04 -40.43 -3.17
N SER A 591 -6.03 -39.76 -3.73
CA SER A 591 -4.74 -40.37 -4.03
C SER A 591 -4.10 -40.90 -2.75
N ARG A 592 -3.87 -42.22 -2.73
CA ARG A 592 -3.18 -42.96 -1.67
C ARG A 592 -1.80 -42.43 -1.33
#